data_AF-E3HPY6-F1
#
_entry.id   AF-E3HPY6-F1
#
_cell.length_a   1.000
_cell.length_b   1.000
_cell.length_c   1.000
_cell.angle_alpha   90.00
_cell.angle_beta   90.00
_cell.angle_gamma   90.00
#
_symmetry.space_group_name_H-M   'P 1'
#
loop_
_entity.id
_entity.type
_entity.pdbx_description
1 polymer ?
#
loop_
_entity_poly.entity_id
_entity_poly.type
_entity_poly.pdbx_seq_one_letter_code
_entity_poly.pdbx_strand_id
1 'polypeptide(L)'
;MHKNLESDSPIAQGKKRISSLLLAAGLAFAAATPVMAVPPIKAHQGAPDSAPAAAPAAGAPSGSAQKTDIQNQAAYERLMNNSGITLQWLWSAQRGKLTATDENDLVRLEGTQANHEGTLKIKGDVVSIASDRFIFRGTILILDAPDKGRRCERNGEFEFRATGKRKYWRLQQMEACGGLTDYVDVYY
;
A
#
# COMPACT_ATOMS: atom_id res chain seq x y z
N MET A 1 -46.96 -10.83 -46.37
CA MET A 1 -48.03 -11.54 -45.64
C MET A 1 -47.39 -12.28 -44.46
N HIS A 2 -47.68 -11.81 -43.24
CA HIS A 2 -47.58 -12.50 -41.93
C HIS A 2 -46.20 -13.01 -41.47
N LYS A 3 -45.74 -12.87 -40.22
CA LYS A 3 -46.11 -12.12 -38.99
C LYS A 3 -44.92 -12.33 -38.01
N ASN A 4 -44.67 -11.35 -37.15
CA ASN A 4 -43.71 -11.36 -36.03
C ASN A 4 -43.87 -12.55 -35.08
N LEU A 5 -42.84 -12.80 -34.26
CA LEU A 5 -43.00 -13.10 -32.83
C LEU A 5 -41.69 -12.81 -32.07
N GLU A 6 -41.69 -11.66 -31.39
CA GLU A 6 -40.87 -11.34 -30.21
C GLU A 6 -41.03 -12.41 -29.10
N SER A 7 -40.01 -12.54 -28.26
CA SER A 7 -40.18 -13.01 -26.89
C SER A 7 -39.37 -12.13 -25.94
N ASP A 8 -40.09 -11.14 -25.40
CA ASP A 8 -39.81 -10.50 -24.13
C ASP A 8 -39.98 -11.51 -22.98
N SER A 9 -39.15 -11.40 -21.95
CA SER A 9 -39.43 -12.00 -20.64
C SER A 9 -39.08 -11.03 -19.52
N PRO A 10 -39.94 -10.92 -18.48
CA PRO A 10 -40.02 -9.73 -17.64
C PRO A 10 -39.16 -9.75 -16.36
N ILE A 11 -38.97 -8.53 -15.87
CA ILE A 11 -38.45 -8.09 -14.58
C ILE A 11 -39.15 -8.78 -13.39
N ALA A 12 -38.37 -9.21 -12.40
CA ALA A 12 -38.86 -9.52 -11.05
C ALA A 12 -38.20 -8.58 -10.03
N GLN A 13 -38.98 -7.58 -9.58
CA GLN A 13 -38.68 -6.74 -8.42
C GLN A 13 -38.97 -7.51 -7.11
N GLY A 14 -37.96 -7.68 -6.26
CA GLY A 14 -38.10 -8.18 -4.90
C GLY A 14 -37.96 -7.04 -3.88
N LYS A 15 -39.09 -6.65 -3.25
CA LYS A 15 -39.19 -5.62 -2.20
C LYS A 15 -39.53 -6.31 -0.86
N LYS A 16 -38.68 -6.24 0.17
CA LYS A 16 -39.03 -6.49 1.60
C LYS A 16 -38.10 -5.62 2.48
N ARG A 17 -38.58 -4.50 3.02
CA ARG A 17 -39.27 -4.26 4.32
C ARG A 17 -38.41 -4.48 5.58
N ILE A 18 -37.94 -3.34 6.12
CA ILE A 18 -38.03 -2.82 7.51
C ILE A 18 -37.83 -3.81 8.67
N SER A 19 -36.86 -3.53 9.55
CA SER A 19 -37.06 -3.55 11.01
C SER A 19 -35.96 -2.77 11.73
N SER A 20 -36.37 -1.64 12.30
CA SER A 20 -35.67 -0.92 13.36
C SER A 20 -35.83 -1.70 14.67
N LEU A 21 -34.75 -1.86 15.44
CA LEU A 21 -34.86 -2.09 16.88
C LEU A 21 -33.87 -1.20 17.64
N LEU A 22 -34.40 -0.71 18.75
CA LEU A 22 -33.95 0.33 19.64
C LEU A 22 -33.19 -0.24 20.86
N LEU A 23 -32.52 0.69 21.57
CA LEU A 23 -32.19 0.65 23.01
C LEU A 23 -31.13 -0.38 23.47
N ALA A 24 -30.30 -0.17 24.50
CA ALA A 24 -30.03 0.94 25.41
C ALA A 24 -28.73 0.67 26.18
N ALA A 25 -28.17 1.75 26.74
CA ALA A 25 -27.57 1.91 28.06
C ALA A 25 -26.63 0.82 28.67
N GLY A 26 -25.45 1.31 29.08
CA GLY A 26 -24.60 0.66 30.09
C GLY A 26 -23.55 1.63 30.63
N LEU A 27 -23.94 2.49 31.58
CA LEU A 27 -23.05 3.22 32.49
C LEU A 27 -22.57 2.26 33.59
N ALA A 28 -21.29 2.28 33.96
CA ALA A 28 -20.83 2.36 35.37
C ALA A 28 -19.29 2.36 35.51
N PHE A 29 -18.85 3.43 36.16
CA PHE A 29 -17.66 3.63 37.01
C PHE A 29 -16.87 2.41 37.53
N ALA A 30 -15.54 2.55 37.53
CA ALA A 30 -14.71 2.13 38.67
C ALA A 30 -13.44 2.99 38.77
N ALA A 31 -13.20 3.48 39.98
CA ALA A 31 -12.15 4.40 40.37
C ALA A 31 -10.82 3.70 40.69
N ALA A 32 -9.70 4.40 40.55
CA ALA A 32 -8.49 4.16 41.33
C ALA A 32 -7.64 5.45 41.43
N THR A 33 -7.58 6.02 42.63
CA THR A 33 -6.60 7.02 43.08
C THR A 33 -5.42 6.30 43.78
N PRO A 34 -4.44 6.98 44.43
CA PRO A 34 -3.26 7.58 43.82
C PRO A 34 -1.92 7.00 44.37
N VAL A 35 -0.84 7.36 43.68
CA VAL A 35 0.53 7.73 44.12
C VAL A 35 0.97 7.38 45.56
N MET A 36 2.13 6.71 45.70
CA MET A 36 3.27 6.91 46.65
C MET A 36 4.27 5.74 46.41
N ALA A 37 5.59 5.79 46.51
CA ALA A 37 6.56 6.76 47.02
C ALA A 37 7.91 6.49 46.32
N VAL A 38 8.67 7.56 46.07
CA VAL A 38 10.05 7.51 45.55
C VAL A 38 11.02 7.74 46.72
N PRO A 39 12.03 6.88 46.94
CA PRO A 39 13.16 7.21 47.80
C PRO A 39 14.26 7.95 47.01
N PRO A 40 14.83 9.07 47.50
CA PRO A 40 16.04 9.62 46.91
C PRO A 40 17.27 8.83 47.40
N ILE A 41 17.92 8.11 46.49
CA ILE A 41 19.24 7.52 46.73
C ILE A 41 20.31 8.62 46.63
N LYS A 42 21.16 8.59 47.63
CA LYS A 42 22.29 9.47 47.91
C LYS A 42 23.34 9.46 46.80
N ALA A 43 23.91 10.65 46.58
CA ALA A 43 24.94 10.98 45.61
C ALA A 43 26.13 10.00 45.57
N HIS A 44 26.61 9.73 44.35
CA HIS A 44 28.01 9.43 44.08
C HIS A 44 28.49 10.37 42.98
N GLN A 45 29.48 11.19 43.34
CA GLN A 45 30.30 11.95 42.42
C GLN A 45 31.20 10.96 41.67
N GLY A 46 31.10 10.96 40.34
CA GLY A 46 32.01 10.29 39.41
C GLY A 46 32.51 11.31 38.39
N ALA A 47 33.78 11.22 38.06
CA ALA A 47 34.60 12.14 37.28
C ALA A 47 34.20 12.18 35.76
N PRO A 48 34.84 13.00 34.91
CA PRO A 48 34.30 13.44 33.63
C PRO A 48 34.44 12.36 32.55
N ASP A 49 33.30 11.90 32.03
CA ASP A 49 33.28 11.04 30.85
C ASP A 49 33.42 11.87 29.57
N SER A 50 34.31 11.36 28.73
CA SER A 50 34.77 11.90 27.48
C SER A 50 33.64 12.15 26.49
N ALA A 51 33.79 13.21 25.70
CA ALA A 51 32.94 13.50 24.55
C ALA A 51 32.75 12.24 23.68
N PRO A 52 31.51 11.88 23.29
CA PRO A 52 31.32 10.83 22.32
C PRO A 52 31.89 11.30 20.98
N ALA A 53 32.90 10.57 20.51
CA ALA A 53 33.37 10.62 19.15
C ALA A 53 32.17 10.53 18.20
N ALA A 54 32.09 11.48 17.27
CA ALA A 54 31.12 11.47 16.20
C ALA A 54 31.15 10.10 15.52
N ALA A 55 30.04 9.37 15.63
CA ALA A 55 29.82 8.17 14.85
C ALA A 55 29.96 8.54 13.36
N PRO A 56 30.66 7.75 12.55
CA PRO A 56 30.73 8.00 11.12
C PRO A 56 29.31 8.00 10.57
N ALA A 57 28.92 9.13 9.96
CA ALA A 57 27.69 9.24 9.21
C ALA A 57 27.59 8.02 8.29
N ALA A 58 26.50 7.26 8.45
CA ALA A 58 26.17 6.15 7.59
C ALA A 58 26.31 6.61 6.14
N GLY A 59 27.28 6.05 5.43
CA GLY A 59 27.48 6.32 4.02
C GLY A 59 26.18 6.02 3.29
N ALA A 60 25.60 7.05 2.69
CA ALA A 60 24.64 6.82 1.62
C ALA A 60 25.34 5.93 0.59
N PRO A 61 24.73 4.83 0.12
CA PRO A 61 25.32 4.06 -0.94
C PRO A 61 25.30 4.92 -2.20
N SER A 62 26.41 5.61 -2.47
CA SER A 62 26.78 6.07 -3.81
C SER A 62 27.17 4.85 -4.63
N GLY A 63 26.19 4.00 -4.94
CA GLY A 63 26.31 2.93 -5.90
C GLY A 63 25.75 3.41 -7.22
N SER A 64 26.51 3.24 -8.31
CA SER A 64 25.97 3.28 -9.67
C SER A 64 24.61 2.58 -9.67
N ALA A 65 23.56 3.28 -10.09
CA ALA A 65 22.24 2.68 -10.13
C ALA A 65 22.31 1.40 -10.96
N GLN A 66 22.04 0.26 -10.33
CA GLN A 66 22.15 -1.03 -10.99
C GLN A 66 21.05 -1.12 -12.05
N LYS A 67 21.42 -1.48 -13.28
CA LYS A 67 20.46 -1.69 -14.38
C LYS A 67 19.38 -2.69 -13.96
N THR A 68 18.17 -2.52 -14.50
CA THR A 68 17.08 -3.48 -14.35
C THR A 68 17.43 -4.78 -15.08
N ASP A 69 17.31 -5.91 -14.39
CA ASP A 69 17.46 -7.23 -15.01
C ASP A 69 16.18 -7.63 -15.77
N ILE A 70 16.19 -7.49 -17.09
CA ILE A 70 15.05 -7.80 -17.94
C ILE A 70 15.16 -9.24 -18.46
N GLN A 71 14.41 -10.15 -17.84
CA GLN A 71 14.37 -11.58 -18.19
C GLN A 71 13.24 -11.91 -19.17
N ASN A 72 12.27 -11.00 -19.34
CA ASN A 72 11.14 -11.18 -20.25
C ASN A 72 10.72 -9.87 -20.92
N GLN A 73 10.94 -9.79 -22.23
CA GLN A 73 10.66 -8.59 -23.02
C GLN A 73 9.17 -8.21 -23.05
N ALA A 74 8.27 -9.19 -23.17
CA ALA A 74 6.83 -8.92 -23.21
C ALA A 74 6.29 -8.39 -21.87
N ALA A 75 6.82 -8.87 -20.74
CA ALA A 75 6.49 -8.35 -19.42
C ALA A 75 7.03 -6.93 -19.22
N TYR A 76 8.24 -6.64 -19.71
CA TYR A 76 8.80 -5.29 -19.75
C TYR A 76 7.89 -4.34 -20.54
N GLU A 77 7.50 -4.70 -21.76
CA GLU A 77 6.60 -3.87 -22.58
C GLU A 77 5.24 -3.63 -21.91
N ARG A 78 4.69 -4.63 -21.22
CA ARG A 78 3.45 -4.46 -20.43
C ARG A 78 3.62 -3.48 -19.27
N LEU A 79 4.76 -3.50 -18.58
CA LEU A 79 5.03 -2.57 -17.48
C LEU A 79 5.22 -1.14 -18.01
N MET A 80 5.94 -1.00 -19.13
CA MET A 80 6.12 0.29 -19.82
C MET A 80 4.80 0.87 -20.33
N ASN A 81 3.87 0.00 -20.77
CA ASN A 81 2.54 0.37 -21.25
C ASN A 81 1.43 0.05 -20.23
N ASN A 82 1.74 0.11 -18.94
CA ASN A 82 0.77 -0.19 -17.89
C ASN A 82 -0.47 0.73 -18.00
N SER A 83 -1.61 0.25 -17.51
CA SER A 83 -2.87 1.00 -17.51
C SER A 83 -3.24 1.58 -16.14
N GLY A 84 -2.27 1.71 -15.24
CA GLY A 84 -2.41 2.37 -13.95
C GLY A 84 -2.28 1.46 -12.72
N ILE A 85 -2.57 2.04 -11.56
CA ILE A 85 -2.39 1.41 -10.24
C ILE A 85 -3.63 1.60 -9.36
N THR A 86 -3.92 0.63 -8.49
CA THR A 86 -4.96 0.76 -7.47
C THR A 86 -4.52 0.29 -6.09
N LEU A 87 -5.21 0.82 -5.08
CA LEU A 87 -5.33 0.29 -3.74
C LEU A 87 -6.79 -0.13 -3.51
N GLN A 88 -6.99 -1.35 -3.03
CA GLN A 88 -8.31 -1.91 -2.68
C GLN A 88 -9.20 -0.98 -1.86
N TRP A 89 -8.62 -0.27 -0.89
CA TRP A 89 -9.36 0.62 0.00
C TRP A 89 -9.92 1.86 -0.69
N LEU A 90 -9.42 2.19 -1.89
CA LEU A 90 -9.83 3.32 -2.71
C LEU A 90 -10.71 2.86 -3.88
N TRP A 91 -11.55 1.85 -3.67
CA TRP A 91 -12.38 1.23 -4.72
C TRP A 91 -13.36 2.22 -5.39
N SER A 92 -13.75 3.29 -4.70
CA SER A 92 -14.58 4.36 -5.26
C SER A 92 -13.79 5.37 -6.10
N ALA A 93 -12.46 5.35 -6.01
CA ALA A 93 -11.59 6.18 -6.83
C ALA A 93 -11.55 5.71 -8.28
N GLN A 94 -11.27 6.64 -9.19
CA GLN A 94 -10.73 6.25 -10.48
C GLN A 94 -9.41 5.50 -10.30
N ARG A 95 -9.07 4.65 -11.26
CA ARG A 95 -7.76 4.00 -11.29
C ARG A 95 -6.67 5.08 -11.29
N GLY A 96 -5.67 4.90 -10.43
CA GLY A 96 -4.53 5.80 -10.34
C GLY A 96 -3.62 5.69 -11.56
N LYS A 97 -2.80 6.72 -11.77
CA LYS A 97 -1.79 6.70 -12.82
C LYS A 97 -0.51 6.06 -12.28
N LEU A 98 0.13 5.24 -13.09
CA LEU A 98 1.49 4.76 -12.87
C LEU A 98 2.31 5.05 -14.12
N THR A 99 3.44 5.72 -13.93
CA THR A 99 4.40 5.96 -15.01
C THR A 99 5.60 5.07 -14.80
N ALA A 100 5.95 4.34 -15.87
CA ALA A 100 7.20 3.63 -15.98
C ALA A 100 8.10 4.39 -16.97
N THR A 101 9.36 4.60 -16.61
CA THR A 101 10.34 5.30 -17.47
C THR A 101 11.63 4.51 -17.46
N ASP A 102 12.22 4.29 -18.63
CA ASP A 102 13.53 3.66 -18.76
C ASP A 102 14.59 4.74 -18.97
N GLU A 103 15.52 4.85 -18.01
CA GLU A 103 16.63 5.79 -18.04
C GLU A 103 17.97 5.02 -18.00
N ASN A 104 18.58 4.79 -19.16
CA ASN A 104 19.83 4.05 -19.29
C ASN A 104 19.76 2.61 -18.73
N ASP A 105 18.73 1.87 -19.14
CA ASP A 105 18.45 0.49 -18.71
C ASP A 105 18.05 0.38 -17.23
N LEU A 106 17.58 1.49 -16.64
CA LEU A 106 17.01 1.51 -15.30
C LEU A 106 15.55 1.93 -15.40
N VAL A 107 14.66 0.98 -15.13
CA VAL A 107 13.22 1.24 -15.12
C VAL A 107 12.83 1.87 -13.78
N ARG A 108 12.25 3.07 -13.84
CA ARG A 108 11.68 3.82 -12.72
C ARG A 108 10.17 3.77 -12.72
N LEU A 109 9.60 3.62 -11.53
CA LEU A 109 8.16 3.69 -11.30
C LEU A 109 7.82 4.87 -10.40
N GLU A 110 6.86 5.68 -10.84
CA GLU A 110 6.20 6.69 -10.01
C GLU A 110 4.70 6.63 -10.25
N GLY A 111 3.93 6.41 -9.18
CA GLY A 111 2.49 6.18 -9.28
C GLY A 111 1.71 6.81 -8.15
N THR A 112 0.46 7.18 -8.44
CA THR A 112 -0.47 7.72 -7.44
C THR A 112 -1.91 7.33 -7.77
N GLN A 113 -2.65 6.93 -6.74
CA GLN A 113 -4.12 6.88 -6.74
C GLN A 113 -4.61 7.69 -5.54
N ALA A 114 -5.63 8.53 -5.74
CA ALA A 114 -6.20 9.31 -4.65
C ALA A 114 -7.68 9.58 -4.86
N ASN A 115 -8.41 9.70 -3.75
CA ASN A 115 -9.75 10.24 -3.67
C ASN A 115 -9.98 10.82 -2.26
N HIS A 116 -11.23 11.09 -1.89
CA HIS A 116 -11.58 11.55 -0.55
C HIS A 116 -11.37 10.49 0.55
N GLU A 117 -11.25 9.20 0.22
CA GLU A 117 -11.00 8.10 1.17
C GLU A 117 -9.53 8.04 1.55
N GLY A 118 -8.60 8.31 0.63
CA GLY A 118 -7.18 8.34 0.95
C GLY A 118 -6.29 8.45 -0.27
N THR A 119 -5.01 8.08 -0.09
CA THR A 119 -4.00 8.16 -1.16
C THR A 119 -3.05 6.97 -1.10
N LEU A 120 -2.75 6.40 -2.26
CA LEU A 120 -1.63 5.50 -2.52
C LEU A 120 -0.59 6.26 -3.33
N LYS A 121 0.69 6.17 -2.94
CA LYS A 121 1.85 6.59 -3.73
C LYS A 121 2.88 5.49 -3.79
N ILE A 122 3.50 5.30 -4.94
CA ILE A 122 4.71 4.48 -5.07
C ILE A 122 5.80 5.25 -5.80
N LYS A 123 7.05 5.08 -5.40
CA LYS A 123 8.21 5.69 -6.06
C LYS A 123 9.46 4.85 -5.86
N GLY A 124 10.15 4.51 -6.95
CA GLY A 124 11.39 3.73 -6.88
C GLY A 124 11.81 3.15 -8.22
N ASP A 125 12.71 2.17 -8.15
CA ASP A 125 13.32 1.53 -9.30
C ASP A 125 12.87 0.06 -9.40
N VAL A 126 12.85 -0.50 -10.61
CA VAL A 126 12.60 -1.92 -10.85
C VAL A 126 13.94 -2.64 -10.89
N VAL A 127 14.09 -3.65 -10.04
CA VAL A 127 15.31 -4.45 -9.93
C VAL A 127 15.33 -5.54 -11.00
N SER A 128 14.21 -6.23 -11.22
CA SER A 128 14.10 -7.28 -12.23
C SER A 128 12.68 -7.43 -12.77
N ILE A 129 12.57 -7.92 -14.00
CA ILE A 129 11.31 -8.18 -14.70
C ILE A 129 11.36 -9.59 -15.30
N ALA A 130 10.54 -10.49 -14.77
CA ALA A 130 10.33 -11.83 -15.31
C ALA A 130 8.91 -11.97 -15.91
N SER A 131 8.59 -13.14 -16.45
CA SER A 131 7.32 -13.35 -17.18
C SER A 131 6.06 -13.12 -16.34
N ASP A 132 6.10 -13.46 -15.04
CA ASP A 132 4.94 -13.42 -14.14
C ASP A 132 5.11 -12.42 -12.99
N ARG A 133 6.25 -11.72 -12.89
CA ARG A 133 6.54 -10.83 -11.76
C ARG A 133 7.55 -9.76 -12.12
N PHE A 134 7.59 -8.72 -11.29
CA PHE A 134 8.74 -7.81 -11.21
C PHE A 134 9.08 -7.53 -9.75
N ILE A 135 10.34 -7.17 -9.50
CA ILE A 135 10.82 -6.74 -8.19
C ILE A 135 10.97 -5.22 -8.21
N PHE A 136 10.25 -4.55 -7.31
CA PHE A 136 10.29 -3.10 -7.14
C PHE A 136 11.07 -2.76 -5.88
N ARG A 137 12.02 -1.83 -5.97
CA ARG A 137 12.77 -1.28 -4.84
C ARG A 137 12.43 0.19 -4.67
N GLY A 138 11.83 0.56 -3.55
CA GLY A 138 11.44 1.94 -3.31
C GLY A 138 10.49 2.11 -2.14
N THR A 139 9.66 3.14 -2.24
CA THR A 139 8.67 3.50 -1.22
C THR A 139 7.26 3.15 -1.70
N ILE A 140 6.47 2.54 -0.82
CA ILE A 140 5.01 2.44 -0.91
C ILE A 140 4.42 3.22 0.26
N LEU A 141 3.62 4.24 -0.03
CA LEU A 141 2.98 5.09 0.97
C LEU A 141 1.46 5.06 0.80
N ILE A 142 0.76 4.71 1.88
CA ILE A 142 -0.69 4.75 1.98
C ILE A 142 -1.08 5.73 3.09
N LEU A 143 -1.98 6.65 2.78
CA LEU A 143 -2.52 7.64 3.70
C LEU A 143 -4.04 7.54 3.77
N ASP A 144 -4.57 7.69 4.97
CA ASP A 144 -6.00 7.88 5.30
C ASP A 144 -6.97 6.75 4.92
N ALA A 145 -6.48 5.64 4.40
CA ALA A 145 -7.29 4.49 4.03
C ALA A 145 -6.71 3.23 4.68
N PRO A 146 -7.51 2.27 5.19
CA PRO A 146 -8.96 2.39 5.29
C PRO A 146 -9.39 3.37 6.39
N ASP A 147 -8.53 3.62 7.38
CA ASP A 147 -8.83 4.48 8.51
C ASP A 147 -8.24 5.89 8.33
N LYS A 148 -9.03 6.93 8.63
CA LYS A 148 -8.58 8.32 8.63
C LYS A 148 -7.45 8.55 9.64
N GLY A 149 -6.41 9.25 9.21
CA GLY A 149 -5.19 9.43 10.00
C GLY A 149 -4.20 8.26 9.92
N ARG A 150 -4.53 7.15 9.24
CA ARG A 150 -3.58 6.06 9.02
C ARG A 150 -2.45 6.54 8.12
N ARG A 151 -1.20 6.27 8.52
CA ARG A 151 -0.01 6.39 7.67
C ARG A 151 0.70 5.04 7.64
N CYS A 152 0.73 4.42 6.47
CA CYS A 152 1.52 3.21 6.23
C CYS A 152 2.59 3.53 5.20
N GLU A 153 3.83 3.66 5.65
CA GLU A 153 4.99 3.91 4.79
C GLU A 153 5.95 2.73 4.87
N ARG A 154 6.34 2.22 3.70
CA ARG A 154 7.20 1.05 3.58
C ARG A 154 8.30 1.34 2.58
N ASN A 155 9.54 1.16 3.01
CA ASN A 155 10.73 1.28 2.17
C ASN A 155 11.40 -0.08 2.07
N GLY A 156 11.73 -0.53 0.86
CA GLY A 156 12.38 -1.83 0.67
C GLY A 156 12.17 -2.41 -0.72
N GLU A 157 12.30 -3.73 -0.81
CA GLU A 157 12.03 -4.51 -2.02
C GLU A 157 10.69 -5.24 -1.91
N PHE A 158 9.94 -5.24 -3.00
CA PHE A 158 8.58 -5.75 -3.07
C PHE A 158 8.40 -6.56 -4.35
N GLU A 159 7.76 -7.71 -4.22
CA GLU A 159 7.41 -8.55 -5.37
C GLU A 159 6.00 -8.19 -5.82
N PHE A 160 5.85 -7.89 -7.11
CA PHE A 160 4.56 -7.76 -7.77
C PHE A 160 4.38 -8.94 -8.70
N ARG A 161 3.32 -9.73 -8.52
CA ARG A 161 3.10 -10.98 -9.26
C ARG A 161 1.74 -11.03 -9.93
N ALA A 162 1.71 -11.46 -11.18
CA ALA A 162 0.51 -11.77 -11.96
C ALA A 162 0.26 -13.28 -11.91
N THR A 163 -0.98 -13.69 -11.61
CA THR A 163 -1.37 -15.09 -11.51
C THR A 163 -2.60 -15.42 -12.34
N GLY A 164 -2.59 -16.60 -12.97
CA GLY A 164 -3.71 -17.11 -13.75
C GLY A 164 -4.12 -16.17 -14.88
N LYS A 165 -5.41 -15.80 -14.90
CA LYS A 165 -6.02 -14.97 -15.95
C LYS A 165 -6.04 -13.46 -15.62
N ARG A 166 -5.47 -13.05 -14.49
CA ARG A 166 -5.49 -11.65 -14.03
C ARG A 166 -4.75 -10.75 -15.03
N LYS A 167 -5.22 -9.50 -15.14
CA LYS A 167 -4.63 -8.44 -15.97
C LYS A 167 -4.00 -7.35 -15.10
N TYR A 168 -3.35 -7.81 -14.04
CA TYR A 168 -2.63 -6.98 -13.09
C TYR A 168 -1.60 -7.82 -12.32
N TRP A 169 -0.52 -7.17 -11.90
CA TRP A 169 0.39 -7.70 -10.89
C TRP A 169 -0.01 -7.17 -9.52
N ARG A 170 -0.09 -8.06 -8.54
CA ARG A 170 -0.42 -7.72 -7.15
C ARG A 170 0.84 -7.73 -6.30
N LEU A 171 0.99 -6.75 -5.42
CA LEU A 171 1.98 -6.77 -4.34
C LEU A 171 1.85 -8.06 -3.54
N GLN A 172 2.93 -8.79 -3.30
CA GLN A 172 2.88 -10.06 -2.56
C GLN A 172 3.01 -9.86 -1.05
N GLN A 173 3.78 -8.88 -0.60
CA GLN A 173 3.91 -8.51 0.81
C GLN A 173 2.70 -7.64 1.24
N MET A 174 1.50 -8.21 1.15
CA MET A 174 0.24 -7.47 1.29
C MET A 174 -0.06 -7.04 2.72
N GLU A 175 0.27 -7.88 3.71
CA GLU A 175 0.03 -7.57 5.11
C GLU A 175 1.11 -6.63 5.66
N ALA A 176 0.70 -5.46 6.11
CA ALA A 176 1.60 -4.47 6.69
C ALA A 176 0.85 -3.53 7.65
N CYS A 177 1.60 -2.71 8.38
CA CYS A 177 1.10 -1.58 9.15
C CYS A 177 -0.15 -1.91 9.99
N GLY A 178 0.05 -2.68 11.06
CA GLY A 178 -1.04 -3.08 11.97
C GLY A 178 -1.81 -4.33 11.54
N GLY A 179 -1.24 -5.17 10.66
CA GLY A 179 -1.84 -6.44 10.24
C GLY A 179 -2.96 -6.28 9.20
N LEU A 180 -3.03 -5.13 8.52
CA LEU A 180 -4.00 -4.90 7.45
C LEU A 180 -3.44 -5.41 6.12
N THR A 181 -4.31 -6.01 5.32
CA THR A 181 -3.96 -6.51 3.98
C THR A 181 -4.20 -5.42 2.94
N ASP A 182 -3.13 -4.81 2.44
CA ASP A 182 -3.18 -3.76 1.42
C ASP A 182 -2.98 -4.35 0.02
N TYR A 183 -4.07 -4.57 -0.74
CA TYR A 183 -3.95 -4.98 -2.14
C TYR A 183 -3.59 -3.78 -3.02
N VAL A 184 -2.30 -3.71 -3.37
CA VAL A 184 -1.78 -2.80 -4.39
C VAL A 184 -1.64 -3.56 -5.71
N ASP A 185 -2.37 -3.12 -6.74
CA ASP A 185 -2.41 -3.77 -8.04
C ASP A 185 -1.91 -2.83 -9.15
N VAL A 186 -1.00 -3.31 -10.00
CA VAL A 186 -0.51 -2.62 -11.21
C VAL A 186 -1.10 -3.29 -12.44
N TYR A 187 -1.88 -2.56 -13.24
CA TYR A 187 -2.65 -3.09 -14.38
C TYR A 187 -1.90 -2.96 -15.70
N TYR A 188 -2.16 -3.86 -16.64
CA TYR A 188 -1.58 -3.89 -17.99
C TYR A 188 -2.50 -4.56 -19.02
#